data_AF-A0A6P0KUP1-F1
#
_entry.id   AF-A0A6P0KUP1-F1
#
_cell.length_a   1.000
_cell.length_b   1.000
_cell.length_c   1.000
_cell.angle_alpha   90.00
_cell.angle_beta   90.00
_cell.angle_gamma   90.00
#
_symmetry.space_group_name_H-M   'P 1'
#
loop_
_entity.id
_entity.type
_entity.pdbx_description
1 polymer ?
#
loop_
_entity_poly.entity_id
_entity_poly.type
_entity_poly.pdbx_seq_one_letter_code
_entity_poly.pdbx_strand_id
1 'polypeptide(L)'
;MPKSIQKIKKNHYIFLLIEVSKIETKELKPDDLTLEHILSQSSGNDDCICKIGNLLPLGKDLNQKASNKSFQEKIKIYQESEFYITREFVANNYETWGEEQINERTNELADYCYDLLQTKLSST
;
A
#
# COMPACT_ATOMS: atom_id res chain seq x y z
N MET A 1 21.27 -11.32 -3.91
CA MET A 1 19.79 -11.49 -3.73
C MET A 1 19.08 -11.02 -5.00
N PRO A 2 18.00 -11.68 -5.43
CA PRO A 2 17.21 -11.28 -6.61
C PRO A 2 16.69 -9.83 -6.52
N LYS A 3 16.64 -9.10 -7.65
CA LYS A 3 16.18 -7.69 -7.70
C LYS A 3 14.72 -7.52 -7.25
N SER A 4 13.86 -8.50 -7.53
CA SER A 4 12.43 -8.52 -7.13
C SER A 4 12.24 -8.51 -5.61
N ILE A 5 13.02 -9.31 -4.87
CA ILE A 5 12.95 -9.39 -3.41
C ILE A 5 13.37 -8.07 -2.74
N GLN A 6 14.35 -7.36 -3.32
CA GLN A 6 14.75 -6.05 -2.81
C GLN A 6 13.66 -4.98 -3.00
N LYS A 7 12.92 -5.03 -4.11
CA LYS A 7 11.82 -4.09 -4.40
C LYS A 7 10.68 -4.24 -3.39
N ILE A 8 10.29 -5.47 -3.07
CA ILE A 8 9.25 -5.78 -2.07
C ILE A 8 9.65 -5.26 -0.68
N LYS A 9 10.90 -5.49 -0.25
CA LYS A 9 11.40 -5.00 1.04
C LYS A 9 11.36 -3.47 1.15
N LYS A 10 11.66 -2.76 0.06
CA LYS A 10 11.58 -1.29 0.02
C LYS A 10 10.15 -0.80 0.18
N ASN A 11 9.21 -1.37 -0.57
CA ASN A 11 7.79 -1.00 -0.48
C ASN A 11 7.22 -1.28 0.91
N HIS A 12 7.60 -2.40 1.53
CA HIS A 12 7.20 -2.75 2.89
C HIS A 12 7.67 -1.69 3.89
N TYR A 13 8.93 -1.27 3.78
CA TYR A 13 9.48 -0.23 4.65
C TYR A 13 8.79 1.13 4.46
N ILE A 14 8.47 1.51 3.21
CA ILE A 14 7.76 2.76 2.93
C ILE A 14 6.38 2.75 3.59
N PHE A 15 5.59 1.69 3.41
CA PHE A 15 4.28 1.62 4.06
C PHE A 15 4.39 1.59 5.59
N LEU A 16 5.37 0.88 6.16
CA LEU A 16 5.61 0.91 7.60
C LEU A 16 5.91 2.34 8.09
N LEU A 17 6.71 3.11 7.36
CA LEU A 17 6.99 4.51 7.70
C LEU A 17 5.73 5.38 7.65
N ILE A 18 4.91 5.21 6.61
CA ILE A 18 3.65 5.95 6.48
C ILE A 18 2.73 5.61 7.65
N GLU A 19 2.51 4.34 7.95
CA GLU A 19 1.62 3.90 9.02
C GLU A 19 2.12 4.38 10.39
N VAL A 20 3.41 4.21 10.70
CA VAL A 20 4.00 4.72 11.94
C VAL A 20 3.89 6.25 12.04
N SER A 21 3.90 6.98 10.93
CA SER A 21 3.70 8.44 10.95
C SER A 21 2.29 8.87 11.36
N LYS A 22 1.31 7.98 11.27
CA LYS A 22 -0.09 8.22 11.64
C LYS A 22 -0.43 7.76 13.04
N ILE A 23 0.45 7.00 13.70
CA ILE A 23 0.27 6.57 15.07
C ILE A 23 0.76 7.68 16.01
N GLU A 24 -0.15 8.19 16.85
CA GLU A 24 0.17 9.22 17.84
C GLU A 24 0.91 8.67 19.06
N THR A 25 0.69 7.40 19.40
CA THR A 25 1.28 6.74 20.56
C THR A 25 2.57 6.00 20.18
N LYS A 26 3.60 6.10 21.03
CA LYS A 26 4.86 5.36 20.80
C LYS A 26 4.78 3.88 21.18
N GLU A 27 3.67 3.47 21.79
CA GLU A 27 3.44 2.11 22.30
C GLU A 27 2.90 1.16 21.23
N LEU A 28 2.18 1.69 20.23
CA LEU A 28 1.58 0.89 19.17
C LEU A 28 2.51 0.82 17.96
N LYS A 29 2.69 -0.40 17.43
CA LYS A 29 3.41 -0.65 16.18
C LYS A 29 2.59 -1.60 15.31
N PRO A 30 2.59 -1.42 13.98
CA PRO A 30 1.98 -2.41 13.10
C PRO A 30 2.77 -3.72 13.16
N ASP A 31 2.13 -4.80 13.63
CA ASP A 31 2.78 -6.09 13.88
C ASP A 31 2.59 -7.09 12.71
N ASP A 32 1.49 -6.98 11.97
CA ASP A 32 1.12 -7.92 10.89
C ASP A 32 0.99 -7.24 9.51
N LEU A 33 1.94 -6.36 9.18
CA LEU A 33 1.95 -5.68 7.89
C LEU A 33 2.41 -6.64 6.79
N THR A 34 1.50 -7.03 5.91
CA THR A 34 1.82 -7.68 4.64
C THR A 34 1.54 -6.73 3.47
N LEU A 35 2.03 -7.07 2.27
CA LEU A 35 1.74 -6.29 1.07
C LEU A 35 0.75 -7.07 0.19
N GLU A 36 -0.37 -6.42 -0.08
CA GLU A 36 -1.39 -6.92 -1.00
C GLU A 36 -1.26 -6.21 -2.35
N HIS A 37 -1.45 -6.97 -3.44
CA HIS A 37 -1.55 -6.42 -4.78
C HIS A 37 -3.01 -6.11 -5.10
N ILE A 38 -3.32 -4.85 -5.42
CA ILE A 38 -4.69 -4.46 -5.76
C ILE A 38 -5.10 -5.12 -7.09
N LEU A 39 -4.32 -4.89 -8.15
CA LEU A 39 -4.42 -5.66 -9.39
C LEU A 39 -3.57 -6.93 -9.29
N SER A 40 -4.19 -8.08 -9.54
CA SER A 40 -3.51 -9.39 -9.47
C SER A 40 -2.30 -9.46 -10.40
N GLN A 41 -1.25 -10.13 -9.93
CA GLN A 41 -0.01 -10.34 -10.69
C GLN A 41 -0.22 -11.23 -11.93
N SER A 42 -1.25 -12.08 -11.94
CA SER A 42 -1.53 -12.99 -13.06
C SER A 42 -2.11 -12.32 -14.31
N SER A 43 -2.38 -11.01 -14.28
CA SER A 43 -3.21 -10.31 -15.27
C SER A 43 -2.53 -9.19 -16.06
N GLY A 44 -1.21 -8.97 -15.96
CA GLY A 44 -0.59 -7.80 -16.61
C GLY A 44 0.91 -7.85 -16.86
N ASN A 45 1.43 -6.73 -17.37
CA ASN A 45 2.86 -6.50 -17.63
C ASN A 45 3.62 -6.26 -16.31
N ASP A 46 4.72 -6.98 -16.09
CA ASP A 46 5.48 -7.03 -14.83
C ASP A 46 5.90 -5.66 -14.29
N ASP A 47 6.17 -4.70 -15.18
CA ASP A 47 6.66 -3.37 -14.81
C ASP A 47 5.61 -2.51 -14.09
N CYS A 48 4.33 -2.66 -14.41
CA CYS A 48 3.26 -1.88 -13.81
C CYS A 48 2.78 -2.49 -12.48
N ILE A 49 2.61 -3.81 -12.45
CA ILE A 49 2.11 -4.53 -11.26
C ILE A 49 3.01 -4.33 -10.04
N CYS A 50 4.32 -4.21 -10.26
CA CYS A 50 5.30 -4.05 -9.19
C CYS A 50 5.44 -2.61 -8.66
N LYS A 51 4.65 -1.65 -9.14
CA LYS A 51 4.69 -0.25 -8.67
C LYS A 51 4.03 -0.13 -7.30
N ILE A 52 4.53 0.80 -6.46
CA ILE A 52 4.01 0.98 -5.10
C ILE A 52 2.54 1.44 -5.11
N GLY A 53 2.11 2.16 -6.14
CA GLY A 53 0.71 2.52 -6.33
C GLY A 53 -0.22 1.31 -6.42
N ASN A 54 0.26 0.14 -6.87
CA ASN A 54 -0.53 -1.10 -6.93
C ASN A 54 -0.51 -1.92 -5.63
N LEU A 55 0.12 -1.41 -4.56
CA LEU A 55 0.29 -2.12 -3.31
C LEU A 55 -0.44 -1.44 -2.15
N LEU A 56 -0.92 -2.26 -1.20
CA LEU A 56 -1.50 -1.81 0.06
C LEU A 56 -0.90 -2.58 1.25
N PRO A 57 -0.69 -1.92 2.40
CA PRO A 57 -0.48 -2.62 3.64
C PRO A 57 -1.77 -3.30 4.08
N LEU A 58 -1.73 -4.60 4.34
CA LEU A 58 -2.91 -5.35 4.74
C LEU A 58 -2.51 -6.42 5.76
N GLY A 59 -3.39 -6.69 6.73
CA GLY A 59 -3.20 -7.78 7.69
C GLY A 59 -3.15 -9.11 6.96
N LYS A 60 -2.39 -10.09 7.46
CA LYS A 60 -2.18 -11.38 6.82
C LYS A 60 -3.50 -12.11 6.54
N ASP A 61 -4.41 -12.12 7.51
CA ASP A 61 -5.72 -12.78 7.37
C ASP A 61 -6.57 -12.11 6.28
N LEU A 62 -6.60 -10.77 6.25
CA LEU A 62 -7.30 -10.02 5.22
C LEU A 62 -6.65 -10.19 3.84
N ASN A 63 -5.32 -10.23 3.77
CA ASN A 63 -4.58 -10.48 2.54
C ASN A 63 -4.86 -11.89 1.99
N GLN A 64 -4.92 -12.89 2.87
CA GLN A 64 -5.32 -14.24 2.49
C GLN A 64 -6.77 -14.30 1.98
N LYS A 65 -7.70 -13.55 2.60
CA LYS A 65 -9.07 -13.43 2.10
C LYS A 65 -9.13 -12.75 0.72
N ALA A 66 -8.30 -11.73 0.51
CA ALA A 66 -8.26 -10.94 -0.73
C ALA A 66 -7.68 -11.75 -1.91
N SER A 67 -6.51 -12.34 -1.74
CA SER A 67 -5.89 -13.29 -2.69
C SER A 67 -6.06 -12.87 -4.17
N ASN A 68 -6.58 -13.76 -5.03
CA ASN A 68 -6.79 -13.51 -6.45
C ASN A 68 -8.22 -13.05 -6.78
N LYS A 69 -8.94 -12.48 -5.82
CA LYS A 69 -10.29 -11.96 -6.06
C LYS A 69 -10.27 -10.77 -7.02
N SER A 70 -11.43 -10.46 -7.60
CA SER A 70 -11.57 -9.25 -8.41
C SER A 70 -11.36 -8.00 -7.57
N PHE A 71 -10.96 -6.90 -8.21
CA PHE A 71 -10.80 -5.59 -7.55
C PHE A 71 -12.05 -5.21 -6.72
N GLN A 72 -13.24 -5.40 -7.29
CA GLN A 72 -14.52 -5.09 -6.64
C GLN A 72 -14.80 -5.94 -5.39
N GLU A 73 -14.34 -7.19 -5.37
CA GLU A 73 -14.41 -8.03 -4.17
C GLU A 73 -13.35 -7.65 -3.14
N LYS A 74 -12.14 -7.30 -3.59
CA LYS A 74 -11.03 -6.90 -2.72
C LYS A 74 -11.35 -5.61 -1.95
N ILE A 75 -11.97 -4.62 -2.58
CA ILE A 75 -12.41 -3.37 -1.92
C ILE A 75 -13.29 -3.65 -0.69
N LYS A 76 -14.20 -4.63 -0.77
CA LYS A 76 -15.06 -5.02 0.35
C LYS A 76 -14.28 -5.58 1.53
N ILE A 77 -13.17 -6.27 1.26
CA ILE A 77 -12.27 -6.82 2.28
C ILE A 77 -11.41 -5.70 2.88
N TYR A 78 -10.98 -4.74 2.08
CA TYR A 78 -10.17 -3.61 2.53
C TYR A 78 -10.90 -2.71 3.54
N GLN A 79 -12.23 -2.71 3.52
CA GLN A 79 -13.07 -2.03 4.52
C GLN A 79 -12.84 -2.56 5.96
N GLU A 80 -12.36 -3.80 6.11
CA GLU A 80 -12.01 -4.39 7.42
C GLU A 80 -10.60 -3.99 7.90
N SER A 81 -9.82 -3.25 7.10
CA SER A 81 -8.43 -2.94 7.42
C SER A 81 -8.28 -1.83 8.45
N GLU A 82 -7.34 -2.02 9.38
CA GLU A 82 -6.95 -0.99 10.36
C GLU A 82 -5.81 -0.09 9.88
N PHE A 83 -5.16 -0.43 8.76
CA PHE A 83 -4.10 0.38 8.17
C PHE A 83 -4.66 1.67 7.60
N TYR A 84 -4.06 2.81 7.97
CA TYR A 84 -4.51 4.12 7.57
C TYR A 84 -4.58 4.27 6.05
N ILE A 85 -3.51 3.91 5.33
CA ILE A 85 -3.45 4.06 3.87
C ILE A 85 -4.48 3.17 3.18
N THR A 86 -4.79 2.01 3.75
CA THR A 86 -5.77 1.10 3.16
C THR A 86 -7.19 1.60 3.37
N ARG A 87 -7.50 2.22 4.51
CA ARG A 87 -8.80 2.89 4.73
C ARG A 87 -8.96 4.11 3.83
N GLU A 88 -7.91 4.93 3.70
CA GLU A 88 -7.89 6.09 2.82
C GLU A 88 -8.11 5.67 1.35
N PHE A 89 -7.44 4.61 0.90
CA PHE A 89 -7.66 4.01 -0.41
C PHE A 89 -9.12 3.61 -0.67
N VAL A 90 -9.78 2.98 0.32
CA VAL A 90 -11.21 2.61 0.21
C VAL A 90 -12.09 3.85 0.15
N ALA A 91 -11.77 4.90 0.91
CA ALA A 91 -12.54 6.14 0.94
C ALA A 91 -12.50 6.91 -0.40
N ASN A 92 -11.45 6.73 -1.20
CA ASN A 92 -11.33 7.34 -2.53
C ASN A 92 -12.31 6.77 -3.56
N ASN A 93 -13.05 5.69 -3.24
CA ASN A 93 -14.15 5.16 -4.05
C ASN A 93 -13.80 4.91 -5.53
N TYR A 94 -12.62 4.36 -5.80
CA TYR A 94 -12.22 3.98 -7.17
C TYR A 94 -13.22 2.97 -7.78
N GLU A 95 -13.75 3.30 -8.96
CA GLU A 95 -14.63 2.40 -9.71
C GLU A 95 -13.84 1.32 -10.46
N THR A 96 -12.65 1.66 -10.93
CA THR A 96 -11.76 0.77 -11.69
C THR A 96 -10.34 0.88 -11.16
N TRP A 97 -9.55 -0.15 -11.43
CA TRP A 97 -8.16 -0.19 -11.03
C TRP A 97 -7.30 -0.76 -12.15
N GLY A 98 -6.53 0.11 -12.80
CA GLY A 98 -5.67 -0.23 -13.92
C GLY A 98 -4.37 0.58 -13.92
N GLU A 99 -3.64 0.49 -15.02
CA GLU A 99 -2.32 1.12 -15.16
C GLU A 99 -2.33 2.63 -14.89
N GLU A 100 -3.37 3.33 -15.35
CA GLU A 100 -3.54 4.78 -15.12
C GLU A 100 -3.58 5.09 -13.62
N GLN A 101 -4.50 4.46 -12.87
CA GLN A 101 -4.65 4.66 -11.43
C GLN A 101 -3.40 4.23 -10.66
N ILE A 102 -2.73 3.15 -11.09
CA ILE A 102 -1.48 2.70 -10.50
C ILE A 102 -0.38 3.76 -10.66
N ASN A 103 -0.29 4.38 -11.83
CA ASN A 103 0.71 5.41 -12.11
C ASN A 103 0.44 6.70 -11.33
N GLU A 104 -0.81 7.15 -11.32
CA GLU A 104 -1.26 8.31 -10.55
C GLU A 104 -0.94 8.12 -9.06
N ARG A 105 -1.42 7.02 -8.47
CA ARG A 105 -1.19 6.71 -7.06
C ARG A 105 0.29 6.50 -6.72
N THR A 106 1.10 6.04 -7.68
CA THR A 106 2.56 5.95 -7.49
C THR A 106 3.18 7.33 -7.30
N ASN A 107 2.76 8.31 -8.09
CA ASN A 107 3.25 9.69 -7.96
C ASN A 107 2.74 10.33 -6.66
N GLU A 108 1.46 10.17 -6.35
CA GLU A 108 0.87 10.68 -5.09
C GLU A 108 1.60 10.14 -3.85
N LEU A 109 1.88 8.84 -3.82
CA LEU A 109 2.64 8.24 -2.72
C LEU A 109 4.09 8.74 -2.65
N ALA A 110 4.70 9.05 -3.80
CA ALA A 110 6.06 9.60 -3.84
C ALA A 110 6.09 11.03 -3.25
N ASP A 111 5.16 11.88 -3.68
CA ASP A 111 5.01 13.24 -3.16
C ASP A 111 4.67 13.23 -1.66
N TYR A 112 3.73 12.38 -1.25
CA TYR A 112 3.37 12.20 0.15
C TYR A 112 4.57 11.78 1.02
N CYS A 113 5.38 10.83 0.54
CA CYS A 113 6.58 10.41 1.26
C CYS A 113 7.64 11.51 1.33
N TYR A 114 7.79 12.29 0.26
CA TYR A 114 8.71 13.42 0.23
C TYR A 114 8.33 14.48 1.27
N ASP A 115 7.07 14.89 1.30
CA ASP A 115 6.55 15.89 2.26
C ASP A 115 6.64 15.39 3.71
N LEU A 116 6.35 14.11 3.93
CA LEU A 116 6.50 13.45 5.23
C LEU A 116 7.95 13.52 5.73
N LEU A 117 8.92 13.25 4.86
CA LEU A 117 10.34 13.31 5.19
C LEU A 117 10.80 14.75 5.45
N GLN A 118 10.38 15.71 4.62
CA GLN A 118 10.70 17.12 4.83
C GLN A 118 10.20 17.63 6.18
N THR A 119 8.95 17.32 6.53
CA THR A 119 8.34 17.70 7.80
C THR A 119 9.11 17.13 8.99
N LYS A 120 9.49 15.83 8.91
CA LYS A 120 10.28 15.17 9.95
C LYS A 120 11.66 15.80 10.11
N LEU A 121 12.36 16.06 9.00
CA LEU A 121 13.71 16.64 9.03
C LEU A 121 13.71 18.08 9.55
N SER A 122 12.69 18.86 9.22
CA SER A 122 12.56 20.27 9.65
C SER A 122 12.14 20.41 11.12
N SER A 123 11.64 19.33 11.73
CA SER A 123 11.24 19.26 13.14
C SER A 123 12.35 18.72 14.06
N THR A 124 13.56 18.50 13.53
CA THR A 124 14.77 18.04 14.23
C THR A 124 15.77 19.17 14.35
#